data_AF-A0AAD7ELI0-F1
#
_entry.id   AF-A0AAD7ELI0-F1
#
_cell.length_a   1.000
_cell.length_b   1.000
_cell.length_c   1.000
_cell.angle_alpha   90.00
_cell.angle_beta   90.00
_cell.angle_gamma   90.00
#
_symmetry.space_group_name_H-M   'P 1'
#
loop_
_entity.id
_entity.type
_entity.pdbx_description
1 polymer ?
#
loop_
_entity_poly.entity_id
_entity_poly.type
_entity_poly.pdbx_seq_one_letter_code
_entity_poly.pdbx_strand_id
1 'polypeptide(L)'
;MDFSGAQRAVHTEEYADAIISTMQPAFSQLAQAAQDVQQKVLVEEAKTAQVGCDLHFSRSAVHLKKNRAIIPPEAVDTFDGGIRCMLSKNTTPGEIAETVNMLKAMFPRIVGWINWWLRPPIASMIFPALSVVNPELADKVPLTTNPIEHQHSLLHHATGTDLDLVQGAENIWLHVCELEKQYNAIKGMIPFL
;
A
#
# COMPACT_ATOMS: atom_id res chain seq x y z
N MET A 1 -0.60 -2.98 0.95
CA MET A 1 -1.19 -1.75 1.48
C MET A 1 -2.07 -1.14 0.43
N ASP A 2 -3.34 -0.89 0.74
CA ASP A 2 -4.21 -0.07 -0.09
C ASP A 2 -4.35 1.30 0.54
N PHE A 3 -3.33 2.11 0.33
CA PHE A 3 -3.36 3.50 0.74
C PHE A 3 -4.56 4.22 0.09
N SER A 4 -5.19 5.13 0.82
CA SER A 4 -6.05 6.11 0.18
C SER A 4 -5.23 6.96 -0.81
N GLY A 5 -5.90 7.63 -1.76
CA GLY A 5 -5.21 8.54 -2.67
C GLY A 5 -4.38 9.61 -1.93
N ALA A 6 -4.90 10.10 -0.80
CA ALA A 6 -4.22 11.08 0.05
C ALA A 6 -2.98 10.50 0.74
N GLN A 7 -3.06 9.28 1.28
CA GLN A 7 -1.91 8.65 1.96
C GLN A 7 -0.76 8.35 0.99
N ARG A 8 -1.06 7.99 -0.27
CA ARG A 8 0.00 7.82 -1.28
C ARG A 8 0.70 9.13 -1.61
N ALA A 9 -0.07 10.20 -1.82
CA ALA A 9 0.46 11.52 -2.16
C ALA A 9 1.38 12.04 -1.04
N VAL A 10 0.90 11.98 0.20
CA VAL A 10 1.68 12.37 1.39
C VAL A 10 2.95 11.53 1.51
N HIS A 11 2.88 10.20 1.37
CA HIS A 11 4.10 9.38 1.45
C HIS A 11 5.13 9.70 0.36
N THR A 12 4.70 9.97 -0.87
CA THR A 12 5.62 10.34 -1.96
C THR A 12 6.25 11.71 -1.73
N GLU A 13 5.50 12.65 -1.15
CA GLU A 13 5.98 13.99 -0.79
C GLU A 13 6.98 13.91 0.37
N GLU A 14 6.64 13.18 1.45
CA GLU A 14 7.52 12.98 2.61
C GLU A 14 8.84 12.27 2.25
N TYR A 15 8.82 11.31 1.31
CA TYR A 15 10.06 10.72 0.78
C TYR A 15 10.95 11.76 0.10
N ALA A 16 10.35 12.57 -0.79
CA ALA A 16 11.10 13.60 -1.50
C ALA A 16 11.70 14.61 -0.51
N ASP A 17 10.93 15.04 0.48
CA ASP A 17 11.37 15.98 1.51
C ASP A 17 12.49 15.41 2.39
N ALA A 18 12.40 14.14 2.79
CA ALA A 18 13.44 13.47 3.55
C ALA A 18 14.77 13.41 2.78
N ILE A 19 14.73 13.03 1.49
CA ILE A 19 15.93 13.01 0.64
C ILE A 19 16.48 14.43 0.45
N ILE A 20 15.62 15.41 0.15
CA ILE A 20 16.03 16.82 -0.01
C ILE A 20 16.73 17.33 1.26
N SER A 21 16.23 16.97 2.45
CA SER A 21 16.86 17.34 3.72
C SER A 21 18.29 16.81 3.85
N THR A 22 18.58 15.61 3.32
CA THR A 22 19.94 15.05 3.32
C THR A 22 20.89 15.72 2.32
N MET A 23 20.33 16.39 1.30
CA MET A 23 21.08 17.10 0.25
C MET A 23 21.39 18.55 0.62
N GLN A 24 21.00 19.01 1.81
CA GLN A 24 21.30 20.36 2.28
C GLN A 24 22.79 20.51 2.67
N PRO A 25 23.42 21.67 2.40
CA PRO A 25 22.84 22.89 1.83
C PRO A 25 22.79 22.92 0.30
N ALA A 26 23.40 21.95 -0.40
CA ALA A 26 23.60 21.98 -1.85
C ALA A 26 22.28 22.13 -2.63
N PHE A 27 21.21 21.49 -2.17
CA PHE A 27 19.88 21.61 -2.79
C PHE A 27 19.34 23.06 -2.77
N SER A 28 19.49 23.78 -1.65
CA SER A 28 19.02 25.17 -1.52
C SER A 28 19.77 26.15 -2.44
N GLN A 29 20.95 25.77 -2.94
CA GLN A 29 21.76 26.58 -3.84
C GLN A 29 21.37 26.42 -5.32
N LEU A 30 20.51 25.44 -5.64
CA LEU A 30 19.99 25.25 -6.98
C LEU A 30 19.03 26.39 -7.37
N ALA A 31 18.97 26.69 -8.66
CA ALA A 31 17.92 27.56 -9.18
C ALA A 31 16.52 26.94 -8.94
N GLN A 32 15.50 27.76 -8.71
CA GLN A 32 14.14 27.28 -8.39
C GLN A 32 13.62 26.25 -9.41
N ALA A 33 13.82 26.50 -10.71
CA ALA A 33 13.42 25.56 -11.75
C ALA A 33 14.12 24.19 -11.65
N ALA A 34 15.37 24.15 -11.17
CA ALA A 34 16.11 22.91 -10.95
C ALA A 34 15.64 22.19 -9.67
N GLN A 35 15.25 22.93 -8.63
CA GLN A 35 14.63 22.37 -7.43
C GLN A 35 13.30 21.70 -7.77
N ASP A 36 12.45 22.37 -8.55
CA ASP A 36 11.13 21.84 -8.95
C ASP A 36 11.26 20.55 -9.78
N VAL A 37 12.26 20.49 -10.68
CA VAL A 37 12.54 19.28 -11.47
C VAL A 37 13.05 18.16 -10.56
N GLN A 38 13.99 18.45 -9.67
CA GLN A 38 14.56 17.45 -8.77
C GLN A 38 13.50 16.88 -7.82
N GLN A 39 12.62 17.72 -7.28
CA GLN A 39 11.51 17.28 -6.43
C GLN A 39 10.55 16.36 -7.20
N LYS A 40 10.19 16.69 -8.45
CA LYS A 40 9.37 15.81 -9.29
C LYS A 40 10.04 14.47 -9.56
N VAL A 41 11.35 14.45 -9.82
CA VAL A 41 12.10 13.21 -10.02
C VAL A 41 12.04 12.33 -8.77
N LEU A 42 12.25 12.90 -7.58
CA LEU A 42 12.19 12.17 -6.31
C LEU A 42 10.79 11.63 -6.01
N VAL A 43 9.73 12.39 -6.35
CA VAL A 43 8.35 11.94 -6.23
C VAL A 43 8.05 10.76 -7.16
N GLU A 44 8.53 10.80 -8.43
CA GLU A 44 8.37 9.68 -9.35
C GLU A 44 9.18 8.46 -8.90
N GLU A 45 10.41 8.65 -8.41
CA GLU A 45 11.23 7.61 -7.81
C GLU A 45 10.49 6.93 -6.65
N ALA A 46 9.92 7.71 -5.74
CA ALA A 46 9.11 7.21 -4.63
C ALA A 46 7.94 6.33 -5.10
N LYS A 47 7.25 6.73 -6.17
CA LYS A 47 6.15 5.93 -6.74
C LYS A 47 6.63 4.59 -7.28
N THR A 48 7.83 4.55 -7.89
CA THR A 48 8.41 3.29 -8.37
C THR A 48 8.89 2.36 -7.26
N ALA A 49 9.09 2.88 -6.04
CA ALA A 49 9.45 2.11 -4.86
C ALA A 49 8.23 1.69 -4.02
N GLN A 50 7.02 2.13 -4.36
CA GLN A 50 5.79 1.73 -3.66
C GLN A 50 5.42 0.29 -4.02
N VAL A 51 5.54 -0.60 -3.04
CA VAL A 51 5.15 -2.01 -3.18
C VAL A 51 3.81 -2.24 -2.49
N GLY A 52 2.87 -2.83 -3.23
CA GLY A 52 1.58 -3.26 -2.72
C GLY A 52 1.72 -4.59 -1.99
N CYS A 53 0.70 -4.96 -1.22
CA CYS A 53 0.75 -6.24 -0.53
C CYS A 53 -0.27 -7.19 -1.16
N ASP A 54 0.25 -8.19 -1.85
CA ASP A 54 -0.51 -9.32 -2.40
C ASP A 54 -1.33 -10.06 -1.33
N LEU A 55 -0.90 -10.04 -0.07
CA LEU A 55 -1.63 -10.61 1.06
C LEU A 55 -2.97 -9.91 1.30
N HIS A 56 -3.06 -8.58 1.10
CA HIS A 56 -4.33 -7.85 1.24
C HIS A 56 -5.31 -8.24 0.14
N PHE A 57 -4.84 -8.31 -1.10
CA PHE A 57 -5.63 -8.82 -2.22
C PHE A 57 -6.10 -10.26 -1.95
N SER A 58 -5.18 -11.15 -1.57
CA SER A 58 -5.45 -12.56 -1.28
C SER A 58 -6.45 -12.76 -0.13
N ARG A 59 -6.29 -12.02 0.98
CA ARG A 59 -7.23 -12.05 2.11
C ARG A 59 -8.62 -11.56 1.69
N SER A 60 -8.70 -10.49 0.89
CA SER A 60 -9.98 -10.00 0.38
C SER A 60 -10.65 -11.04 -0.53
N ALA A 61 -9.89 -11.76 -1.36
CA ALA A 61 -10.39 -12.85 -2.19
C ALA A 61 -10.91 -14.03 -1.34
N VAL A 62 -10.24 -14.35 -0.22
CA VAL A 62 -10.73 -15.36 0.74
C VAL A 62 -12.09 -14.97 1.34
N HIS A 63 -12.32 -13.69 1.63
CA HIS A 63 -13.64 -13.23 2.10
C HIS A 63 -14.74 -13.44 1.06
N LEU A 64 -14.45 -13.22 -0.24
CA LEU A 64 -15.41 -13.51 -1.30
C LEU A 64 -15.77 -14.99 -1.38
N LYS A 65 -14.77 -15.87 -1.25
CA LYS A 65 -14.98 -17.34 -1.24
C LYS A 65 -15.88 -17.81 -0.11
N LYS A 66 -15.81 -17.17 1.07
CA LYS A 66 -16.68 -17.51 2.21
C LYS A 66 -18.15 -17.22 1.92
N ASN A 67 -18.43 -16.27 1.01
CA ASN A 67 -19.77 -15.97 0.59
C ASN A 67 -20.17 -16.81 -0.64
N ARG A 68 -20.87 -17.92 -0.37
CA ARG A 68 -21.34 -18.86 -1.40
C ARG A 68 -22.30 -18.25 -2.43
N ALA A 69 -22.92 -17.11 -2.12
CA ALA A 69 -23.76 -16.39 -3.08
C ALA A 69 -22.95 -15.55 -4.07
N ILE A 70 -21.68 -15.28 -3.76
CA ILE A 70 -20.73 -14.57 -4.64
C ILE A 70 -19.90 -15.59 -5.42
N ILE A 71 -19.27 -16.54 -4.72
CA ILE A 71 -18.48 -17.61 -5.32
C ILE A 71 -19.13 -18.96 -4.98
N PRO A 72 -19.82 -19.60 -5.93
CA PRO A 72 -20.40 -20.92 -5.72
C PRO A 72 -19.33 -21.97 -5.38
N PRO A 73 -19.61 -22.95 -4.50
CA PRO A 73 -18.63 -23.96 -4.08
C PRO A 73 -17.96 -24.71 -5.23
N GLU A 74 -18.71 -25.01 -6.29
CA GLU A 74 -18.25 -25.71 -7.49
C GLU A 74 -17.28 -24.89 -8.36
N ALA A 75 -17.29 -23.57 -8.21
CA ALA A 75 -16.49 -22.65 -9.01
C ALA A 75 -15.28 -22.09 -8.24
N VAL A 76 -15.05 -22.57 -7.01
CA VAL A 76 -13.95 -22.11 -6.14
C VAL A 76 -12.58 -22.36 -6.77
N ASP A 77 -12.37 -23.53 -7.38
CA ASP A 77 -11.08 -23.85 -8.00
C ASP A 77 -10.77 -22.96 -9.20
N THR A 78 -11.78 -22.62 -9.99
CA THR A 78 -11.67 -21.66 -11.10
C THR A 78 -11.33 -20.27 -10.58
N PHE A 79 -12.02 -19.82 -9.52
CA PHE A 79 -11.72 -18.54 -8.88
C PHE A 79 -10.29 -18.50 -8.35
N ASP A 80 -9.85 -19.51 -7.60
CA ASP A 80 -8.48 -19.61 -7.07
C ASP A 80 -7.43 -19.68 -8.18
N GLY A 81 -7.73 -20.36 -9.30
CA GLY A 81 -6.91 -20.35 -10.51
C GLY A 81 -6.71 -18.93 -11.04
N GLY A 82 -7.80 -18.16 -11.15
CA GLY A 82 -7.75 -16.76 -11.60
C GLY A 82 -6.95 -15.86 -10.65
N ILE A 83 -7.17 -15.97 -9.34
CA ILE A 83 -6.40 -15.21 -8.33
C ILE A 83 -4.90 -15.52 -8.41
N ARG A 84 -4.52 -16.80 -8.52
CA ARG A 84 -3.11 -17.20 -8.69
C ARG A 84 -2.51 -16.69 -9.98
N CYS A 85 -3.27 -16.71 -11.08
CA CYS A 85 -2.84 -16.14 -12.36
C CYS A 85 -2.54 -14.65 -12.21
N MET A 86 -3.43 -13.88 -11.59
CA MET A 86 -3.21 -12.44 -11.39
C MET A 86 -1.98 -12.10 -10.52
N LEU A 87 -1.62 -12.97 -9.57
CA LEU A 87 -0.48 -12.76 -8.66
C LEU A 87 0.84 -13.39 -9.14
N SER A 88 0.81 -14.18 -10.22
CA SER A 88 1.99 -14.90 -10.68
C SER A 88 3.00 -13.96 -11.35
N LYS A 89 4.28 -14.09 -10.98
CA LYS A 89 5.40 -13.37 -11.61
C LYS A 89 5.60 -13.75 -13.09
N ASN A 90 5.08 -14.90 -13.51
CA ASN A 90 5.22 -15.43 -14.87
C ASN A 90 4.05 -15.06 -15.78
N THR A 91 3.03 -14.40 -15.25
CA THR A 91 1.84 -14.04 -16.01
C THR A 91 2.08 -12.75 -16.79
N THR A 92 1.58 -12.68 -18.00
CA THR A 92 1.66 -11.52 -18.90
C THR A 92 0.45 -10.58 -18.72
N PRO A 93 0.56 -9.31 -19.15
CA PRO A 93 -0.58 -8.39 -19.14
C PRO A 93 -1.80 -8.92 -19.92
N GLY A 94 -1.58 -9.64 -21.02
CA GLY A 94 -2.64 -10.25 -21.83
C GLY A 94 -3.38 -11.35 -21.08
N GLU A 95 -2.65 -12.25 -20.43
CA GLU A 95 -3.22 -13.32 -19.60
C GLU A 95 -3.99 -12.76 -18.39
N ILE A 96 -3.52 -11.66 -17.79
CA ILE A 96 -4.29 -10.95 -16.75
C ILE A 96 -5.61 -10.43 -17.33
N ALA A 97 -5.58 -9.78 -18.50
CA ALA A 97 -6.79 -9.25 -19.12
C ALA A 97 -7.81 -10.35 -19.43
N GLU A 98 -7.36 -11.47 -19.97
CA GLU A 98 -8.20 -12.67 -20.22
C GLU A 98 -8.76 -13.23 -18.91
N THR A 99 -7.92 -13.38 -17.89
CA THR A 99 -8.33 -13.86 -16.57
C THR A 99 -9.38 -12.94 -15.93
N VAL A 100 -9.19 -11.63 -16.01
CA VAL A 100 -10.12 -10.63 -15.51
C VAL A 100 -11.46 -10.73 -16.23
N ASN A 101 -11.45 -10.87 -17.56
CA ASN A 101 -12.68 -11.00 -18.34
C ASN A 101 -13.44 -12.28 -17.98
N MET A 102 -12.73 -13.40 -17.82
CA MET A 102 -13.29 -14.67 -17.37
C MET A 102 -13.90 -14.54 -15.97
N LEU A 103 -13.18 -13.96 -15.00
CA LEU A 103 -13.67 -13.75 -13.64
C LEU A 103 -14.91 -12.85 -13.60
N LYS A 104 -14.94 -11.77 -14.39
CA LYS A 104 -16.10 -10.86 -14.49
C LYS A 104 -17.33 -11.55 -15.11
N ALA A 105 -17.12 -12.40 -16.11
CA ALA A 105 -18.19 -13.15 -16.76
C ALA A 105 -18.78 -14.23 -15.84
N MET A 106 -17.92 -14.97 -15.13
CA MET A 106 -18.35 -16.06 -14.25
C MET A 106 -18.91 -15.58 -12.91
N PHE A 107 -18.42 -14.45 -12.40
CA PHE A 107 -18.80 -13.93 -11.08
C PHE A 107 -19.25 -12.47 -11.18
N PRO A 108 -20.43 -12.15 -11.71
CA PRO A 108 -20.86 -10.76 -11.92
C PRO A 108 -20.85 -9.90 -10.63
N ARG A 109 -21.04 -10.53 -9.46
CA ARG A 109 -21.05 -9.86 -8.15
C ARG A 109 -19.66 -9.35 -7.70
N ILE A 110 -18.57 -9.81 -8.31
CA ILE A 110 -17.21 -9.36 -7.96
C ILE A 110 -16.69 -8.25 -8.87
N VAL A 111 -17.45 -7.83 -9.90
CA VAL A 111 -17.00 -6.84 -10.88
C VAL A 111 -16.53 -5.55 -10.21
N GLY A 112 -17.28 -5.05 -9.22
CA GLY A 112 -16.90 -3.87 -8.45
C GLY A 112 -15.60 -4.07 -7.66
N TRP A 113 -15.44 -5.23 -7.03
CA TRP A 113 -14.23 -5.62 -6.29
C TRP A 113 -13.02 -5.71 -7.24
N ILE A 114 -13.13 -6.42 -8.36
CA ILE A 114 -12.06 -6.52 -9.37
C ILE A 114 -11.68 -5.14 -9.91
N ASN A 115 -12.67 -4.32 -10.30
CA ASN A 115 -12.40 -3.00 -10.86
C ASN A 115 -11.70 -2.06 -9.88
N TRP A 116 -11.93 -2.24 -8.58
CA TRP A 116 -11.23 -1.46 -7.56
C TRP A 116 -9.73 -1.82 -7.52
N TRP A 117 -9.39 -3.11 -7.52
CA TRP A 117 -8.00 -3.58 -7.54
C TRP A 117 -7.27 -3.25 -8.85
N LEU A 118 -8.01 -3.21 -9.97
CA LEU A 118 -7.45 -2.87 -11.28
C LEU A 118 -7.23 -1.37 -11.51
N ARG A 119 -7.51 -0.51 -10.53
CA ARG A 119 -7.16 0.91 -10.65
C ARG A 119 -5.65 1.02 -10.84
N PRO A 120 -5.15 1.80 -11.82
CA PRO A 120 -3.73 1.83 -12.15
C PRO A 120 -2.75 1.93 -10.97
N PRO A 121 -2.94 2.84 -9.99
CA PRO A 121 -2.01 2.95 -8.87
C PRO A 121 -2.04 1.76 -7.90
N ILE A 122 -3.13 0.99 -7.86
CA ILE A 122 -3.27 -0.19 -7.00
C ILE A 122 -2.74 -1.42 -7.74
N ALA A 123 -3.14 -1.57 -9.00
CA ALA A 123 -2.72 -2.67 -9.85
C ALA A 123 -1.20 -2.74 -10.02
N SER A 124 -0.56 -1.58 -10.23
CA SER A 124 0.89 -1.48 -10.44
C SER A 124 1.71 -1.85 -9.20
N MET A 125 1.08 -1.91 -8.04
CA MET A 125 1.71 -2.25 -6.77
C MET A 125 1.56 -3.74 -6.42
N ILE A 126 0.53 -4.41 -6.95
CA ILE A 126 0.08 -5.73 -6.47
C ILE A 126 0.26 -6.81 -7.53
N PHE A 127 -0.01 -6.51 -8.80
CA PHE A 127 0.03 -7.49 -9.88
C PHE A 127 1.36 -7.41 -10.60
N PRO A 128 2.23 -8.44 -10.52
CA PRO A 128 3.56 -8.38 -11.12
C PRO A 128 3.54 -8.01 -12.61
N ALA A 129 2.59 -8.55 -13.37
CA ALA A 129 2.48 -8.28 -14.81
C ALA A 129 2.08 -6.83 -15.14
N LEU A 130 1.47 -6.10 -14.20
CA LEU A 130 1.06 -4.71 -14.36
C LEU A 130 1.98 -3.75 -13.59
N SER A 131 3.00 -4.29 -12.92
CA SER A 131 3.86 -3.54 -12.04
C SER A 131 4.79 -2.62 -12.82
N VAL A 132 4.94 -1.40 -12.31
CA VAL A 132 5.97 -0.45 -12.75
C VAL A 132 7.12 -0.36 -11.74
N VAL A 133 7.04 -1.16 -10.66
CA VAL A 133 8.07 -1.24 -9.62
C VAL A 133 9.29 -1.95 -10.19
N ASN A 134 10.48 -1.43 -9.91
CA ASN A 134 11.73 -2.09 -10.29
C ASN A 134 11.80 -3.48 -9.62
N PRO A 135 11.94 -4.59 -10.38
CA PRO A 135 11.98 -5.95 -9.84
C PRO A 135 13.08 -6.16 -8.78
N GLU A 136 14.25 -5.52 -8.94
CA GLU A 136 15.36 -5.64 -8.00
C GLU A 136 15.09 -4.92 -6.67
N LEU A 137 14.25 -3.88 -6.68
CA LEU A 137 13.81 -3.20 -5.47
C LEU A 137 12.67 -3.97 -4.81
N ALA A 138 11.73 -4.50 -5.60
CA ALA A 138 10.59 -5.28 -5.09
C ALA A 138 11.04 -6.48 -4.24
N ASP A 139 12.06 -7.22 -4.68
CA ASP A 139 12.58 -8.38 -3.94
C ASP A 139 13.33 -8.00 -2.65
N LYS A 140 13.75 -6.74 -2.50
CA LYS A 140 14.40 -6.20 -1.28
C LYS A 140 13.40 -5.64 -0.27
N VAL A 141 12.16 -5.39 -0.67
CA VAL A 141 11.10 -4.92 0.22
C VAL A 141 10.49 -6.13 0.94
N PRO A 142 10.46 -6.15 2.28
CA PRO A 142 9.80 -7.22 3.01
C PRO A 142 8.33 -7.33 2.59
N LEU A 143 7.90 -8.53 2.17
CA LEU A 143 6.49 -8.84 1.89
C LEU A 143 5.60 -8.79 3.16
N THR A 144 6.19 -8.53 4.33
CA THR A 144 5.50 -8.55 5.61
C THR A 144 4.81 -7.22 5.88
N THR A 145 3.49 -7.26 6.06
CA THR A 145 2.70 -6.11 6.54
C THR A 145 2.78 -5.92 8.06
N ASN A 146 3.46 -6.80 8.79
CA ASN A 146 3.46 -6.84 10.26
C ASN A 146 3.72 -5.50 10.95
N PRO A 147 4.74 -4.69 10.57
CA PRO A 147 4.97 -3.41 11.23
C PRO A 147 3.80 -2.43 11.07
N ILE A 148 3.16 -2.45 9.90
CA ILE A 148 2.10 -1.51 9.52
C ILE A 148 0.73 -1.99 9.99
N GLU A 149 0.45 -3.30 9.90
CA GLU A 149 -0.73 -3.92 10.51
C GLU A 149 -0.70 -3.78 12.03
N HIS A 150 0.48 -3.85 12.65
CA HIS A 150 0.66 -3.53 14.06
C HIS A 150 0.35 -2.05 14.34
N GLN A 151 0.89 -1.12 13.55
CA GLN A 151 0.58 0.31 13.72
C GLN A 151 -0.90 0.63 13.50
N HIS A 152 -1.56 0.03 12.49
CA HIS A 152 -3.01 0.13 12.32
C HIS A 152 -3.78 -0.48 13.49
N SER A 153 -3.34 -1.63 13.99
CA SER A 153 -3.95 -2.25 15.18
C SER A 153 -3.80 -1.34 16.41
N LEU A 154 -2.68 -0.66 16.57
CA LEU A 154 -2.44 0.30 17.65
C LEU A 154 -3.31 1.54 17.50
N LEU A 155 -3.46 2.07 16.28
CA LEU A 155 -4.37 3.17 15.97
C LEU A 155 -5.82 2.79 16.27
N HIS A 156 -6.30 1.65 15.76
CA HIS A 156 -7.65 1.16 16.04
C HIS A 156 -7.87 0.88 17.53
N HIS A 157 -6.85 0.36 18.23
CA HIS A 157 -6.91 0.17 19.68
C HIS A 157 -7.00 1.52 20.42
N ALA A 158 -6.23 2.52 19.99
CA ALA A 158 -6.26 3.85 20.59
C ALA A 158 -7.58 4.58 20.32
N THR A 159 -8.13 4.48 19.11
CA THR A 159 -9.31 5.23 18.67
C THR A 159 -10.63 4.48 18.87
N GLY A 160 -10.63 3.21 19.26
CA GLY A 160 -11.85 2.41 19.40
C GLY A 160 -12.72 2.36 18.13
N THR A 161 -13.99 1.96 18.30
CA THR A 161 -15.04 2.00 17.27
C THR A 161 -16.22 2.85 17.78
N ASP A 162 -16.90 3.60 16.90
CA ASP A 162 -18.04 4.48 17.22
C ASP A 162 -17.75 5.65 18.18
N LEU A 163 -16.59 6.32 18.01
CA LEU A 163 -16.33 7.57 18.72
C LEU A 163 -16.91 8.77 17.99
N ASP A 164 -17.40 9.75 18.75
CA ASP A 164 -17.65 11.09 18.21
C ASP A 164 -16.33 11.79 17.83
N LEU A 165 -16.44 12.86 17.04
CA LEU A 165 -15.27 13.57 16.49
C LEU A 165 -14.31 14.08 17.58
N VAL A 166 -14.84 14.57 18.70
CA VAL A 166 -14.03 15.16 19.78
C VAL A 166 -13.31 14.05 20.53
N GLN A 167 -14.02 12.98 20.88
CA GLN A 167 -13.45 11.83 21.56
C GLN A 167 -12.40 11.11 20.70
N GLY A 168 -12.65 11.00 19.39
CA GLY A 168 -11.70 10.46 18.44
C GLY A 168 -10.43 11.32 18.33
N ALA A 169 -10.57 12.64 18.26
CA ALA A 169 -9.42 13.55 18.21
C ALA A 169 -8.57 13.51 19.50
N GLU A 170 -9.22 13.47 20.66
CA GLU A 170 -8.54 13.35 21.96
C GLU A 170 -7.74 12.04 22.06
N ASN A 171 -8.33 10.92 21.64
CA ASN A 171 -7.67 9.62 21.68
C ASN A 171 -6.47 9.52 20.73
N ILE A 172 -6.55 10.13 19.55
CA ILE A 172 -5.41 10.24 18.63
C ILE A 172 -4.29 11.07 19.28
N TRP A 173 -4.63 12.20 19.90
CA TRP A 173 -3.65 13.06 20.58
C TRP A 173 -2.94 12.32 21.72
N LEU A 174 -3.68 11.59 22.56
CA LEU A 174 -3.10 10.77 23.62
C LEU A 174 -2.16 9.69 23.08
N HIS A 175 -2.52 9.06 21.95
CA HIS A 175 -1.68 8.08 21.30
C HIS A 175 -0.35 8.69 20.80
N VAL A 176 -0.41 9.89 20.20
CA VAL A 176 0.80 10.62 19.78
C VAL A 176 1.69 10.94 20.98
N CYS A 177 1.13 11.44 22.08
CA CYS A 177 1.90 11.72 23.30
C CYS A 177 2.57 10.47 23.87
N GLU A 178 1.94 9.30 23.77
CA GLU A 178 2.53 8.03 24.19
C GLU A 178 3.70 7.64 23.28
N LEU A 179 3.54 7.77 21.96
CA LEU A 179 4.63 7.51 21.00
C LEU A 179 5.83 8.44 21.23
N GLU A 180 5.59 9.73 21.50
CA GLU A 180 6.65 10.69 21.83
C GLU A 180 7.41 10.29 23.10
N LYS A 181 6.70 9.85 24.14
CA LYS A 181 7.33 9.36 25.38
C LYS A 181 8.19 8.14 25.12
N GLN A 182 7.69 7.17 24.36
CA GLN A 182 8.44 5.97 23.99
C GLN A 182 9.68 6.33 23.17
N TYR A 183 9.55 7.19 22.17
CA TYR A 183 10.67 7.69 21.38
C TYR A 183 11.73 8.35 22.25
N ASN A 184 11.34 9.26 23.16
CA ASN A 184 12.27 9.95 24.06
C ASN A 184 12.96 8.98 25.03
N ALA A 185 12.25 7.97 25.53
CA ALA A 185 12.82 6.93 26.39
C ALA A 185 13.89 6.10 25.66
N ILE A 186 13.63 5.72 24.40
CA ILE A 186 14.57 4.97 23.57
C ILE A 186 15.75 5.84 23.14
N LYS A 187 15.50 7.09 22.75
CA LYS A 187 16.53 8.08 22.40
C LYS A 187 17.51 8.31 23.56
N GLY A 188 17.04 8.26 24.80
CA GLY A 188 17.90 8.34 25.99
C GLY A 188 18.72 7.08 26.30
N MET A 189 18.40 5.95 25.68
CA MET A 189 19.05 4.64 25.93
C MET A 189 20.11 4.25 24.89
N ILE A 190 20.23 4.98 23.78
CA ILE A 190 21.26 4.75 22.76
C ILE A 190 22.36 5.80 22.92
N PRO A 191 23.48 5.51 23.62
CA PRO A 191 24.67 6.34 23.53
C PRO A 191 25.32 6.08 22.18
N PHE A 192 25.46 7.14 21.36
CA PHE A 192 26.13 7.20 20.05
C PHE A 192 25.31 6.74 18.83
N LEU A 193 24.64 7.72 18.20
CA LEU A 193 24.86 8.08 16.80
C LEU A 193 25.17 9.58 16.74
#